data_AF-A0A397GVN1-F1
#
_entry.id   AF-A0A397GVN1-F1
#
_cell.length_a   1.000
_cell.length_b   1.000
_cell.length_c   1.000
_cell.angle_alpha   90.00
_cell.angle_beta   90.00
_cell.angle_gamma   90.00
#
_symmetry.space_group_name_H-M   'P 1'
#
loop_
_entity.id
_entity.type
_entity.pdbx_description
1 polymer ?
#
loop_
_entity_poly.entity_id
_entity_poly.type
_entity_poly.pdbx_seq_one_letter_code
_entity_poly.pdbx_strand_id
1 'polypeptide(L)'
;MDATNAGRSTEKAVSTRTTDNIEATSETLSLEEKNEKEVIEHPDEITQDAQIGVQKAEATALVWSKTALYATYAWIWVCFFILALQLSISSNMIYYAYASFSTAPQISQAYILSTIIGGVIQLPIAKILNLWGRAEGFLIFLVVLIVGIIVIASCNGPNGFAAGYTLYWIGYSNLSFILSVFVADASGLRNRAFVYAFIGTPTICTAFVGPLAAEAFYAHSTWRWAYGCFAIIILFTFVPLALVFKFYQHKAEKMGVFVRSPRGRTPLQSFMHYFHEFDIVGAFLLMAAFVLFLLPFSLETYGYSGYSSATFISMVIIGVLLFPVFAIWEKFFAKTAFIKWQLFKNRTVLGACVLSAVIFFNYNTWNQYYYYYIQVVYNLDTSKTGYMTEIYGVGSTVWAVLFGIWIRQTKHFKKICLFFGAPLMLLGAGLMIHFRGSASKIGYLIMCQIFIAFGGGTLVIGDEMAVMAAADRDGIPMMIAMISLSGSFGGAIGYAVAGAIYSNTFPQALLSALPDNAKADYATIYLGGSTAQLMYPPGSDTRNAINHAWADSQKYECITAAVVVVLAFPAIAVWKNYNVDRKQVKGTVI
;
A
#
# COMPACT_ATOMS: atom_id res chain seq x y z
N MET A 1 44.07 1.53 -78.63
CA MET A 1 45.21 1.60 -77.71
C MET A 1 44.71 2.18 -76.40
N ASP A 2 44.65 1.30 -75.39
CA ASP A 2 44.83 1.52 -73.94
C ASP A 2 43.89 2.49 -73.19
N ALA A 3 43.03 2.02 -72.27
CA ALA A 3 43.29 1.73 -70.82
C ALA A 3 43.63 3.02 -70.02
N THR A 4 43.13 3.38 -68.82
CA THR A 4 42.52 2.69 -67.68
C THR A 4 42.06 3.74 -66.63
N ASN A 5 40.96 3.47 -65.92
CA ASN A 5 40.73 3.61 -64.46
C ASN A 5 41.39 4.74 -63.60
N ALA A 6 40.56 5.62 -63.02
CA ALA A 6 40.69 6.27 -61.69
C ALA A 6 39.37 7.05 -61.41
N GLY A 7 38.71 7.09 -60.26
CA GLY A 7 38.97 6.58 -58.92
C GLY A 7 37.85 7.09 -57.99
N ARG A 8 37.04 6.15 -57.50
CA ARG A 8 36.21 6.15 -56.28
C ARG A 8 36.75 7.11 -55.19
N SER A 9 36.02 8.16 -54.78
CA SER A 9 36.36 8.92 -53.56
C SER A 9 35.26 9.82 -52.95
N THR A 10 33.95 9.61 -53.20
CA THR A 10 32.90 10.49 -52.63
C THR A 10 31.92 9.83 -51.65
N GLU A 11 32.07 8.54 -51.33
CA GLU A 11 31.08 7.82 -50.49
C GLU A 11 31.43 7.70 -48.99
N LYS A 12 32.58 8.22 -48.53
CA LYS A 12 33.04 8.02 -47.14
C LYS A 12 32.86 9.20 -46.17
N ALA A 13 32.31 10.33 -46.61
CA ALA A 13 32.21 11.53 -45.75
C ALA A 13 30.80 11.81 -45.20
N VAL A 14 29.77 11.09 -45.65
CA VAL A 14 28.37 11.34 -45.22
C VAL A 14 27.90 10.35 -44.15
N SER A 15 28.55 9.18 -43.99
CA SER A 15 28.10 8.16 -43.03
C SER A 15 28.61 8.36 -41.59
N THR A 16 29.58 9.26 -41.36
CA THR A 16 30.19 9.45 -40.03
C THR A 16 29.57 10.61 -39.24
N ARG A 17 28.90 11.57 -39.92
CA ARG A 17 28.26 12.73 -39.26
C ARG A 17 26.86 12.46 -38.71
N THR A 18 26.22 11.37 -39.11
CA THR A 18 24.88 10.99 -38.66
C THR A 18 24.91 10.09 -37.43
N THR A 19 25.92 9.23 -37.28
CA THR A 19 26.07 8.36 -36.10
C THR A 19 26.51 9.14 -34.86
N ASP A 20 27.46 10.07 -34.99
CA ASP A 20 27.97 10.84 -33.85
C ASP A 20 26.93 11.83 -33.27
N ASN A 21 26.01 12.32 -34.11
CA ASN A 21 24.91 13.19 -33.66
C ASN A 21 23.73 12.42 -33.05
N ILE A 22 23.58 11.13 -33.31
CA ILE A 22 22.53 10.29 -32.71
C ILE A 22 22.96 9.82 -31.31
N GLU A 23 24.23 9.40 -31.14
CA GLU A 23 24.76 9.02 -29.83
C GLU A 23 24.80 10.19 -28.84
N ALA A 24 25.18 11.40 -29.29
CA ALA A 24 25.20 12.59 -28.45
C ALA A 24 23.79 13.04 -27.97
N THR A 25 22.71 12.66 -28.67
CA THR A 25 21.33 12.95 -28.23
C THR A 25 20.75 11.90 -27.27
N SER A 26 21.29 10.68 -27.27
CA SER A 26 20.85 9.58 -26.40
C SER A 26 21.19 9.84 -24.93
N GLU A 27 22.35 10.40 -24.61
CA GLU A 27 22.75 10.63 -23.21
C GLU A 27 21.89 11.67 -22.48
N THR A 28 21.31 12.63 -23.21
CA THR A 28 20.49 13.72 -22.63
C THR A 28 19.02 13.38 -22.39
N LEU A 29 18.51 12.26 -22.91
CA LEU A 29 17.11 11.87 -22.78
C LEU A 29 16.80 11.37 -21.37
N SER A 30 15.63 11.72 -20.85
CA SER A 30 15.13 11.14 -19.62
C SER A 30 14.82 9.64 -19.79
N LEU A 31 14.86 8.86 -18.70
CA LEU A 31 14.61 7.41 -18.73
C LEU A 31 13.27 7.05 -19.38
N GLU A 32 12.23 7.85 -19.13
CA GLU A 32 10.91 7.71 -19.72
C GLU A 32 10.91 7.90 -21.25
N GLU A 33 11.68 8.87 -21.76
CA GLU A 33 11.80 9.15 -23.20
C GLU A 33 12.61 8.07 -23.92
N LYS A 34 13.65 7.54 -23.27
CA LYS A 34 14.42 6.39 -23.80
C LYS A 34 13.53 5.16 -23.95
N ASN A 35 12.74 4.84 -22.92
CA ASN A 35 11.81 3.73 -22.94
C ASN A 35 10.71 3.92 -24.01
N GLU A 36 10.18 5.13 -24.17
CA GLU A 36 9.18 5.42 -25.20
C GLU A 36 9.74 5.20 -26.61
N LYS A 37 10.97 5.67 -26.88
CA LYS A 37 11.65 5.40 -28.16
C LYS A 37 11.84 3.91 -28.42
N GLU A 38 12.36 3.17 -27.44
CA GLU A 38 12.57 1.72 -27.53
C GLU A 38 11.27 0.96 -27.86
N VAL A 39 10.14 1.36 -27.24
CA VAL A 39 8.82 0.74 -27.50
C VAL A 39 8.29 1.07 -28.90
N ILE A 40 8.66 2.23 -29.46
CA ILE A 40 8.24 2.67 -30.80
C ILE A 40 9.11 2.02 -31.89
N GLU A 41 10.42 1.96 -31.68
CA GLU A 41 11.41 1.45 -32.64
C GLU A 41 11.40 -0.09 -32.68
N HIS A 42 11.25 -0.74 -31.52
CA HIS A 42 11.29 -2.21 -31.38
C HIS A 42 10.02 -2.77 -30.73
N PRO A 43 8.83 -2.63 -31.37
CA PRO A 43 7.55 -2.98 -30.75
C PRO A 43 7.35 -4.50 -30.54
N ASP A 44 7.96 -5.32 -31.40
CA ASP A 44 7.77 -6.77 -31.45
C ASP A 44 8.97 -7.56 -30.89
N GLU A 45 9.98 -6.85 -30.37
CA GLU A 45 11.22 -7.44 -29.86
C GLU A 45 11.38 -7.21 -28.36
N ILE A 46 11.97 -8.20 -27.68
CA ILE A 46 12.34 -8.07 -26.27
C ILE A 46 13.55 -7.13 -26.16
N THR A 47 13.48 -6.23 -25.19
CA THR A 47 14.57 -5.33 -24.81
C THR A 47 15.73 -6.14 -24.22
N GLN A 48 16.83 -6.27 -24.95
CA GLN A 48 17.94 -7.17 -24.58
C GLN A 48 18.66 -6.75 -23.30
N ASP A 49 18.79 -5.45 -23.05
CA ASP A 49 19.48 -4.91 -21.87
C ASP A 49 18.60 -4.89 -20.60
N ALA A 50 17.32 -5.24 -20.70
CA ALA A 50 16.40 -5.28 -19.57
C ALA A 50 16.66 -6.48 -18.65
N GLN A 51 16.22 -6.39 -17.39
CA GLN A 51 16.37 -7.51 -16.45
C GLN A 51 15.52 -8.73 -16.87
N ILE A 52 16.01 -9.94 -16.56
CA ILE A 52 15.39 -11.22 -17.00
C ILE A 52 13.89 -11.31 -16.69
N GLY A 53 13.46 -10.85 -15.51
CA GLY A 53 12.06 -10.84 -15.13
C GLY A 53 11.21 -9.90 -15.99
N VAL A 54 11.76 -8.77 -16.42
CA VAL A 54 11.11 -7.83 -17.35
C VAL A 54 11.05 -8.43 -18.75
N GLN A 55 12.15 -9.05 -19.21
CA GLN A 55 12.17 -9.78 -20.48
C GLN A 55 11.09 -10.87 -20.54
N LYS A 56 10.90 -11.62 -19.45
CA LYS A 56 9.80 -12.61 -19.34
C LYS A 56 8.41 -11.99 -19.44
N ALA A 57 8.22 -10.81 -18.82
CA ALA A 57 6.95 -10.09 -18.89
C ALA A 57 6.68 -9.56 -20.31
N GLU A 58 7.71 -9.03 -20.98
CA GLU A 58 7.70 -8.67 -22.40
C GLU A 58 7.32 -9.83 -23.30
N ALA A 59 8.03 -10.94 -23.16
CA ALA A 59 7.80 -12.15 -23.94
C ALA A 59 6.35 -12.65 -23.79
N THR A 60 5.84 -12.61 -22.56
CA THR A 60 4.45 -12.98 -22.26
C THR A 60 3.47 -12.03 -22.97
N ALA A 61 3.70 -10.72 -22.87
CA ALA A 61 2.86 -9.70 -23.47
C ALA A 61 2.81 -9.77 -25.01
N LEU A 62 3.90 -10.23 -25.64
CA LEU A 62 4.00 -10.43 -27.09
C LEU A 62 3.24 -11.69 -27.57
N VAL A 63 3.10 -12.70 -26.71
CA VAL A 63 2.65 -14.05 -27.12
C VAL A 63 1.21 -14.38 -26.73
N TRP A 64 0.66 -13.70 -25.72
CA TRP A 64 -0.73 -13.93 -25.30
C TRP A 64 -1.75 -13.31 -26.25
N SER A 65 -2.94 -13.92 -26.33
CA SER A 65 -4.05 -13.37 -27.12
C SER A 65 -4.81 -12.31 -26.32
N LYS A 66 -5.57 -11.44 -27.01
CA LYS A 66 -6.50 -10.51 -26.35
C LYS A 66 -7.49 -11.24 -25.42
N THR A 67 -7.99 -12.41 -25.83
CA THR A 67 -8.87 -13.24 -25.00
C THR A 67 -8.19 -13.72 -23.73
N ALA A 68 -6.94 -14.17 -23.82
CA ALA A 68 -6.16 -14.57 -22.65
C ALA A 68 -5.87 -13.41 -21.70
N LEU A 69 -5.58 -12.24 -22.26
CA LEU A 69 -5.39 -11.00 -21.50
C LEU A 69 -6.64 -10.66 -20.68
N TYR A 70 -7.81 -10.53 -21.33
CA TYR A 70 -9.05 -10.22 -20.64
C TYR A 70 -9.45 -11.29 -19.61
N ALA A 71 -9.27 -12.58 -19.93
CA ALA A 71 -9.53 -13.67 -18.98
C ALA A 71 -8.60 -13.60 -17.75
N THR A 72 -7.31 -13.31 -17.96
CA THR A 72 -6.34 -13.14 -16.87
C THR A 72 -6.71 -11.94 -15.99
N TYR A 73 -7.14 -10.83 -16.58
CA TYR A 73 -7.63 -9.67 -15.84
C TYR A 73 -8.88 -9.96 -15.03
N ALA A 74 -9.86 -10.66 -15.61
CA ALA A 74 -11.05 -11.09 -14.88
C ALA A 74 -10.67 -11.99 -13.69
N TRP A 75 -9.71 -12.89 -13.86
CA TRP A 75 -9.24 -13.75 -12.79
C TRP A 75 -8.46 -12.98 -11.70
N ILE A 76 -7.70 -11.96 -12.07
CA ILE A 76 -7.04 -11.06 -11.12
C ILE A 76 -8.07 -10.27 -10.31
N TRP A 77 -9.15 -9.82 -10.96
CA TRP A 77 -10.27 -9.21 -10.24
C TRP A 77 -10.88 -10.19 -9.22
N VAL A 78 -11.05 -11.47 -9.57
CA VAL A 78 -11.48 -12.50 -8.61
C VAL A 78 -10.47 -12.67 -7.46
N CYS A 79 -9.16 -12.63 -7.74
CA CYS A 79 -8.13 -12.68 -6.70
C CYS A 79 -8.23 -11.48 -5.74
N PHE A 80 -8.38 -10.26 -6.26
CA PHE A 80 -8.63 -9.06 -5.45
C PHE A 80 -9.94 -9.15 -4.69
N PHE A 81 -10.98 -9.75 -5.25
CA PHE A 81 -12.24 -9.99 -4.56
C PHE A 81 -12.07 -10.91 -3.36
N ILE A 82 -11.35 -12.03 -3.51
CA ILE A 82 -11.08 -12.94 -2.39
C ILE A 82 -10.23 -12.24 -1.31
N LEU A 83 -9.24 -11.45 -1.68
CA LEU A 83 -8.44 -10.65 -0.73
C LEU A 83 -9.30 -9.62 0.00
N ALA A 84 -10.13 -8.86 -0.72
CA ALA A 84 -11.01 -7.85 -0.12
C ALA A 84 -12.04 -8.50 0.81
N LEU A 85 -12.62 -9.63 0.40
CA LEU A 85 -13.59 -10.37 1.20
C LEU A 85 -12.95 -10.89 2.49
N GLN A 86 -11.75 -11.48 2.38
CA GLN A 86 -11.01 -11.96 3.54
C GLN A 86 -10.67 -10.80 4.48
N LEU A 87 -10.20 -9.67 3.95
CA LEU A 87 -9.87 -8.49 4.76
C LEU A 87 -11.10 -7.96 5.51
N SER A 88 -12.24 -7.84 4.82
CA SER A 88 -13.49 -7.34 5.40
C SER A 88 -14.06 -8.28 6.46
N ILE A 89 -14.02 -9.60 6.25
CA ILE A 89 -14.40 -10.57 7.28
C ILE A 89 -13.43 -10.51 8.46
N SER A 90 -12.13 -10.42 8.18
CA SER A 90 -11.08 -10.35 9.21
C SER A 90 -11.20 -9.10 10.07
N SER A 91 -11.51 -7.94 9.49
CA SER A 91 -11.67 -6.68 10.24
C SER A 91 -12.85 -6.71 11.21
N ASN A 92 -13.85 -7.55 10.95
CA ASN A 92 -14.97 -7.80 11.87
C ASN A 92 -14.66 -8.95 12.85
N MET A 93 -14.00 -10.02 12.39
CA MET A 93 -13.65 -11.19 13.20
C MET A 93 -12.58 -10.91 14.26
N ILE A 94 -11.68 -9.98 13.97
CA ILE A 94 -10.62 -9.61 14.91
C ILE A 94 -11.20 -9.12 16.23
N TYR A 95 -12.38 -8.50 16.27
CA TYR A 95 -13.01 -8.07 17.53
C TYR A 95 -13.39 -9.25 18.43
N TYR A 96 -13.88 -10.35 17.86
CA TYR A 96 -14.20 -11.55 18.63
C TYR A 96 -12.95 -12.28 19.11
N ALA A 97 -11.89 -12.29 18.29
CA ALA A 97 -10.57 -12.73 18.73
C ALA A 97 -10.03 -11.82 19.85
N TYR A 98 -10.17 -10.50 19.72
CA TYR A 98 -9.72 -9.50 20.67
C TYR A 98 -10.47 -9.57 21.99
N ALA A 99 -11.77 -9.86 22.00
CA ALA A 99 -12.52 -10.09 23.24
C ALA A 99 -11.93 -11.24 24.07
N SER A 100 -11.27 -12.21 23.42
CA SER A 100 -10.53 -13.29 24.10
C SER A 100 -9.15 -12.85 24.61
N PHE A 101 -8.63 -11.71 24.15
CA PHE A 101 -7.26 -11.22 24.33
C PHE A 101 -7.20 -9.73 24.75
N SER A 102 -8.25 -9.18 25.35
CA SER A 102 -8.62 -7.76 25.34
C SER A 102 -7.62 -6.79 25.99
N THR A 103 -6.65 -7.28 26.74
CA THR A 103 -5.62 -6.49 27.44
C THR A 103 -4.24 -6.61 26.81
N ALA A 104 -4.11 -7.27 25.66
CA ALA A 104 -2.82 -7.63 25.08
C ALA A 104 -2.24 -6.51 24.19
N PRO A 105 -1.16 -5.82 24.60
CA PRO A 105 -0.50 -4.81 23.76
C PRO A 105 0.00 -5.40 22.43
N GLN A 106 0.27 -6.70 22.38
CA GLN A 106 0.84 -7.41 21.23
C GLN A 106 0.02 -7.23 19.95
N ILE A 107 -1.29 -6.98 20.06
CA ILE A 107 -2.15 -6.80 18.90
C ILE A 107 -1.94 -5.41 18.28
N SER A 108 -1.88 -4.34 19.09
CA SER A 108 -1.53 -3.00 18.61
C SER A 108 -0.09 -2.96 18.05
N GLN A 109 0.84 -3.65 18.71
CA GLN A 109 2.22 -3.80 18.23
C GLN A 109 2.26 -4.50 16.86
N ALA A 110 1.43 -5.53 16.65
CA ALA A 110 1.35 -6.23 15.38
C ALA A 110 0.87 -5.31 14.24
N TYR A 111 0.03 -4.31 14.50
CA TYR A 111 -0.43 -3.37 13.47
C TYR A 111 0.71 -2.47 12.98
N ILE A 112 1.50 -1.92 13.91
CA ILE A 112 2.69 -1.12 13.59
C ILE A 112 3.72 -1.99 12.86
N LEU A 113 4.03 -3.17 13.40
CA LEU A 113 5.03 -4.08 12.86
C LEU A 113 4.67 -4.57 11.46
N SER A 114 3.42 -5.02 11.26
CA SER A 114 2.93 -5.49 9.96
C SER A 114 2.97 -4.42 8.88
N THR A 115 2.62 -3.17 9.23
CA THR A 115 2.63 -2.04 8.28
C THR A 115 4.05 -1.71 7.84
N ILE A 116 5.00 -1.66 8.78
CA ILE A 116 6.41 -1.34 8.51
C ILE A 116 7.06 -2.48 7.71
N ILE A 117 6.97 -3.72 8.20
CA ILE A 117 7.61 -4.86 7.53
C ILE A 117 6.98 -5.09 6.16
N GLY A 118 5.64 -5.04 6.06
CA GLY A 118 4.91 -5.18 4.80
C GLY A 118 5.38 -4.18 3.74
N GLY A 119 5.55 -2.90 4.11
CA GLY A 119 6.02 -1.86 3.20
C GLY A 119 7.50 -1.98 2.84
N VAL A 120 8.38 -2.22 3.82
CA VAL A 120 9.84 -2.31 3.57
C VAL A 120 10.17 -3.49 2.66
N ILE A 121 9.48 -4.63 2.80
CA ILE A 121 9.72 -5.82 1.99
C ILE A 121 9.35 -5.61 0.49
N GLN A 122 8.49 -4.65 0.15
CA GLN A 122 8.09 -4.42 -1.25
C GLN A 122 9.28 -4.03 -2.16
N LEU A 123 10.31 -3.34 -1.64
CA LEU A 123 11.51 -3.00 -2.41
C LEU A 123 12.31 -4.26 -2.82
N PRO A 124 12.67 -5.18 -1.91
CA PRO A 124 13.20 -6.50 -2.25
C PRO A 124 12.34 -7.27 -3.23
N ILE A 125 11.01 -7.23 -3.07
CA ILE A 125 10.11 -7.92 -4.00
C ILE A 125 10.17 -7.31 -5.38
N ALA A 126 10.18 -5.98 -5.51
CA ALA A 126 10.34 -5.33 -6.80
C ALA A 126 11.60 -5.83 -7.53
N LYS A 127 12.71 -6.02 -6.79
CA LYS A 127 13.92 -6.65 -7.33
C LYS A 127 13.70 -8.13 -7.70
N ILE A 128 13.01 -8.92 -6.88
CA ILE A 128 12.63 -10.31 -7.21
C ILE A 128 11.81 -10.36 -8.51
N LEU A 129 10.83 -9.46 -8.69
CA LEU A 129 9.99 -9.42 -9.88
C LEU A 129 10.78 -9.09 -11.14
N ASN A 130 11.79 -8.23 -11.02
CA ASN A 130 12.67 -7.86 -12.13
C ASN A 130 13.78 -8.90 -12.40
N LEU A 131 14.26 -9.64 -11.38
CA LEU A 131 15.33 -10.63 -11.56
C LEU A 131 14.82 -12.04 -11.86
N TRP A 132 13.80 -12.50 -11.13
CA TRP A 132 13.29 -13.86 -11.22
C TRP A 132 12.05 -13.93 -12.11
N GLY A 133 11.15 -12.97 -11.97
CA GLY A 133 9.88 -12.94 -12.69
C GLY A 133 8.67 -12.86 -11.76
N ARG A 134 7.51 -12.54 -12.35
CA ARG A 134 6.28 -12.24 -11.62
C ARG A 134 5.69 -13.49 -10.94
N ALA A 135 5.71 -14.63 -11.62
CA ALA A 135 5.17 -15.88 -11.10
C ALA A 135 5.94 -16.40 -9.87
N GLU A 136 7.28 -16.30 -9.88
CA GLU A 136 8.14 -16.71 -8.77
C GLU A 136 7.88 -15.86 -7.53
N GLY A 137 7.86 -14.52 -7.67
CA GLY A 137 7.53 -13.62 -6.57
C GLY A 137 6.13 -13.88 -6.01
N PHE A 138 5.15 -14.08 -6.89
CA PHE A 138 3.77 -14.35 -6.51
C PHE A 138 3.62 -15.61 -5.65
N LEU A 139 4.25 -16.73 -6.04
CA LEU A 139 4.15 -17.99 -5.29
C LEU A 139 4.79 -17.91 -3.90
N ILE A 140 5.90 -17.18 -3.76
CA ILE A 140 6.57 -17.00 -2.45
C ILE A 140 5.63 -16.30 -1.47
N PHE A 141 5.02 -15.20 -1.88
CA PHE A 141 4.15 -14.42 -1.00
C PHE A 141 2.76 -15.04 -0.83
N LEU A 142 2.32 -15.88 -1.77
CA LEU A 142 1.17 -16.75 -1.59
C LEU A 142 1.38 -17.73 -0.43
N VAL A 143 2.56 -18.36 -0.34
CA VAL A 143 2.90 -19.24 0.78
C VAL A 143 2.96 -18.46 2.09
N VAL A 144 3.58 -17.29 2.10
CA VAL A 144 3.66 -16.43 3.30
C VAL A 144 2.26 -16.05 3.81
N LEU A 145 1.36 -15.66 2.90
CA LEU A 145 -0.03 -15.36 3.23
C LEU A 145 -0.75 -16.55 3.85
N ILE A 146 -0.67 -17.72 3.20
CA ILE A 146 -1.32 -18.95 3.68
C ILE A 146 -0.79 -19.35 5.06
N VAL A 147 0.53 -19.29 5.27
CA VAL A 147 1.14 -19.57 6.58
C VAL A 147 0.64 -18.58 7.63
N GLY A 148 0.58 -17.29 7.32
CA GLY A 148 0.04 -16.27 8.23
C GLY A 148 -1.40 -16.59 8.66
N ILE A 149 -2.27 -16.94 7.70
CA ILE A 149 -3.66 -17.34 7.97
C ILE A 149 -3.72 -18.59 8.87
N ILE A 150 -2.91 -19.61 8.60
CA ILE A 150 -2.85 -20.83 9.41
C ILE A 150 -2.42 -20.52 10.85
N VAL A 151 -1.41 -19.65 11.04
CA VAL A 151 -0.95 -19.25 12.38
C VAL A 151 -2.04 -18.49 13.13
N ILE A 152 -2.76 -17.57 12.48
CA ILE A 152 -3.91 -16.87 13.11
C ILE A 152 -4.99 -17.88 13.51
N ALA A 153 -5.37 -18.79 12.61
CA ALA A 153 -6.45 -19.75 12.85
C ALA A 153 -6.12 -20.75 13.96
N SER A 154 -4.84 -21.07 14.17
CA SER A 154 -4.37 -22.05 15.15
C SER A 154 -3.86 -21.44 16.46
N CYS A 155 -3.82 -20.12 16.61
CA CYS A 155 -3.24 -19.51 17.80
C CYS A 155 -4.13 -19.68 19.05
N ASN A 156 -3.48 -19.77 20.21
CA ASN A 156 -4.13 -19.91 21.52
C ASN A 156 -3.89 -18.71 22.44
N GLY A 157 -3.14 -17.70 21.98
CA GLY A 157 -2.78 -16.55 22.78
C GLY A 157 -2.35 -15.35 21.95
N PRO A 158 -2.21 -14.17 22.58
CA PRO A 158 -1.95 -12.91 21.89
C PRO A 158 -0.62 -12.89 21.12
N ASN A 159 0.41 -13.56 21.62
CA ASN A 159 1.72 -13.65 20.94
C ASN A 159 1.61 -14.41 19.60
N GLY A 160 0.88 -15.54 19.60
CA GLY A 160 0.65 -16.32 18.38
C GLY A 160 -0.22 -15.55 17.38
N PHE A 161 -1.23 -14.84 17.88
CA PHE A 161 -2.07 -13.96 17.06
C PHE A 161 -1.24 -12.85 16.41
N ALA A 162 -0.41 -12.14 17.18
CA ALA A 162 0.45 -11.06 16.68
C ALA A 162 1.44 -11.53 15.61
N ALA A 163 2.07 -12.69 15.81
CA ALA A 163 2.97 -13.30 14.83
C ALA A 163 2.23 -13.67 13.53
N GLY A 164 1.07 -14.34 13.66
CA GLY A 164 0.23 -14.69 12.52
C GLY A 164 -0.29 -13.47 11.77
N TYR A 165 -0.75 -12.44 12.49
CA TYR A 165 -1.22 -11.18 11.94
C TYR A 165 -0.12 -10.47 11.14
N THR A 166 1.10 -10.45 11.67
CA THR A 166 2.25 -9.87 10.98
C THR A 166 2.54 -10.61 9.67
N LEU A 167 2.61 -11.95 9.70
CA LEU A 167 2.82 -12.76 8.51
C LEU A 167 1.68 -12.62 7.48
N TYR A 168 0.43 -12.58 7.95
CA TYR A 168 -0.75 -12.37 7.13
C TYR A 168 -0.64 -11.07 6.33
N TRP A 169 -0.34 -9.95 6.99
CA TRP A 169 -0.24 -8.66 6.32
C TRP A 169 0.98 -8.54 5.42
N ILE A 170 2.10 -9.16 5.77
CA ILE A 170 3.25 -9.28 4.86
C ILE A 170 2.81 -10.01 3.59
N GLY A 171 2.14 -11.16 3.70
CA GLY A 171 1.62 -11.89 2.55
C GLY A 171 0.59 -11.08 1.74
N TYR A 172 -0.38 -10.50 2.42
CA TYR A 172 -1.51 -9.75 1.82
C TYR A 172 -1.05 -8.52 1.03
N SER A 173 -0.26 -7.65 1.67
CA SER A 173 0.22 -6.40 1.07
C SER A 173 1.13 -6.66 -0.13
N ASN A 174 1.98 -7.68 -0.03
CA ASN A 174 2.94 -8.01 -1.07
C ASN A 174 2.31 -8.81 -2.23
N LEU A 175 1.32 -9.66 -1.99
CA LEU A 175 0.52 -10.23 -3.08
C LEU A 175 -0.26 -9.16 -3.84
N SER A 176 -0.90 -8.24 -3.10
CA SER A 176 -1.64 -7.12 -3.71
C SER A 176 -0.73 -6.23 -4.54
N PHE A 177 0.49 -5.97 -4.06
CA PHE A 177 1.55 -5.28 -4.80
C PHE A 177 1.92 -6.01 -6.09
N ILE A 178 2.19 -7.32 -6.04
CA ILE A 178 2.57 -8.11 -7.23
C ILE A 178 1.45 -8.13 -8.27
N LEU A 179 0.19 -8.27 -7.83
CA LEU A 179 -0.98 -8.18 -8.71
C LEU A 179 -1.10 -6.80 -9.36
N SER A 180 -0.83 -5.74 -8.60
CA SER A 180 -0.84 -4.36 -9.12
C SER A 180 0.24 -4.16 -10.17
N VAL A 181 1.46 -4.65 -9.92
CA VAL A 181 2.56 -4.65 -10.91
C VAL A 181 2.14 -5.36 -12.20
N PHE A 182 1.49 -6.52 -12.10
CA PHE A 182 0.98 -7.20 -13.28
C PHE A 182 -0.04 -6.35 -14.04
N VAL A 183 -0.97 -5.72 -13.33
CA VAL A 183 -1.97 -4.84 -13.93
C VAL A 183 -1.30 -3.65 -14.65
N ALA A 184 -0.22 -3.10 -14.09
CA ALA A 184 0.57 -2.06 -14.77
C ALA A 184 1.27 -2.61 -16.03
N ASP A 185 1.87 -3.80 -15.95
CA ASP A 185 2.55 -4.47 -17.06
C ASP A 185 1.59 -4.87 -18.19
N ALA A 186 0.30 -5.06 -17.89
CA ALA A 186 -0.70 -5.55 -18.84
C ALA A 186 -1.65 -4.44 -19.34
N SER A 187 -1.43 -3.18 -18.96
CA SER A 187 -2.26 -2.03 -19.34
C SER A 187 -1.44 -0.94 -20.00
N GLY A 188 -2.00 -0.31 -21.03
CA GLY A 188 -1.45 0.92 -21.58
C GLY A 188 -1.58 2.07 -20.58
N LEU A 189 -0.62 3.01 -20.57
CA LEU A 189 -0.57 4.12 -19.61
C LEU A 189 -1.87 4.94 -19.57
N ARG A 190 -2.56 5.09 -20.71
CA ARG A 190 -3.86 5.77 -20.82
C ARG A 190 -5.01 5.05 -20.11
N ASN A 191 -5.04 3.72 -20.15
CA ASN A 191 -6.10 2.92 -19.55
C ASN A 191 -5.76 2.48 -18.12
N ARG A 192 -4.48 2.57 -17.73
CA ARG A 192 -3.96 2.06 -16.47
C ARG A 192 -4.71 2.58 -15.25
N ALA A 193 -4.97 3.88 -15.16
CA ALA A 193 -5.71 4.47 -14.04
C ALA A 193 -7.11 3.85 -13.86
N PHE A 194 -7.84 3.64 -14.96
CA PHE A 194 -9.15 3.00 -14.93
C PHE A 194 -9.03 1.54 -14.49
N VAL A 195 -8.07 0.79 -15.03
CA VAL A 195 -7.90 -0.63 -14.69
C VAL A 195 -7.48 -0.79 -13.22
N TYR A 196 -6.58 0.07 -12.72
CA TYR A 196 -6.18 0.14 -11.31
C TYR A 196 -7.36 0.45 -10.38
N ALA A 197 -8.20 1.42 -10.74
CA ALA A 197 -9.40 1.69 -9.95
C ALA A 197 -10.41 0.53 -10.03
N PHE A 198 -10.53 -0.11 -11.19
CA PHE A 198 -11.48 -1.20 -11.41
C PHE A 198 -11.14 -2.44 -10.60
N ILE A 199 -9.87 -2.81 -10.45
CA ILE A 199 -9.46 -3.94 -9.59
C ILE A 199 -9.77 -3.69 -8.10
N GLY A 200 -9.99 -2.44 -7.69
CA GLY A 200 -10.44 -2.07 -6.35
C GLY A 200 -11.95 -2.23 -6.11
N THR A 201 -12.77 -2.33 -7.17
CA THR A 201 -14.25 -2.44 -7.05
C THR A 201 -14.77 -3.61 -6.20
N PRO A 202 -14.07 -4.74 -5.99
CA PRO A 202 -14.52 -5.75 -5.04
C PRO A 202 -14.78 -5.23 -3.62
N THR A 203 -14.10 -4.16 -3.20
CA THR A 203 -14.34 -3.51 -1.89
C THR A 203 -15.78 -3.03 -1.74
N ILE A 204 -16.42 -2.59 -2.83
CA ILE A 204 -17.83 -2.16 -2.85
C ILE A 204 -18.75 -3.31 -2.43
N CYS A 205 -18.55 -4.50 -3.00
CA CYS A 205 -19.36 -5.66 -2.65
C CYS A 205 -19.06 -6.16 -1.24
N THR A 206 -17.77 -6.22 -0.90
CA THR A 206 -17.30 -6.80 0.37
C THR A 206 -17.62 -5.93 1.57
N ALA A 207 -17.77 -4.61 1.42
CA ALA A 207 -18.27 -3.72 2.46
C ALA A 207 -19.65 -4.14 3.02
N PHE A 208 -20.52 -4.72 2.18
CA PHE A 208 -21.83 -5.20 2.60
C PHE A 208 -21.83 -6.68 2.98
N VAL A 209 -21.10 -7.50 2.22
CA VAL A 209 -21.05 -8.96 2.41
C VAL A 209 -20.18 -9.35 3.61
N GLY A 210 -19.10 -8.62 3.87
CA GLY A 210 -18.13 -8.91 4.92
C GLY A 210 -18.73 -8.95 6.32
N PRO A 211 -19.44 -7.90 6.79
CA PRO A 211 -20.12 -7.91 8.08
C PRO A 211 -21.16 -9.04 8.21
N LEU A 212 -21.95 -9.30 7.17
CA LEU A 212 -22.94 -10.38 7.16
C LEU A 212 -22.28 -11.76 7.24
N ALA A 213 -21.22 -11.99 6.48
CA ALA A 213 -20.44 -13.23 6.53
C ALA A 213 -19.77 -13.40 7.89
N ALA A 214 -19.23 -12.32 8.46
CA ALA A 214 -18.67 -12.31 9.80
C ALA A 214 -19.71 -12.69 10.86
N GLU A 215 -20.91 -12.10 10.82
CA GLU A 215 -22.00 -12.45 11.72
C GLU A 215 -22.42 -13.92 11.57
N ALA A 216 -22.49 -14.44 10.34
CA ALA A 216 -22.79 -15.85 10.10
C ALA A 216 -21.70 -16.79 10.65
N PHE A 217 -20.42 -16.45 10.49
CA PHE A 217 -19.31 -17.19 11.11
C PHE A 217 -19.38 -17.15 12.65
N TYR A 218 -19.79 -16.02 13.22
CA TYR A 218 -19.96 -15.89 14.66
C TYR A 218 -21.14 -16.74 15.18
N ALA A 219 -22.28 -16.72 14.48
CA ALA A 219 -23.48 -17.43 14.89
C ALA A 219 -23.40 -18.96 14.70
N HIS A 220 -22.71 -19.41 13.66
CA HIS A 220 -22.73 -20.82 13.23
C HIS A 220 -21.35 -21.51 13.25
N SER A 221 -20.28 -20.79 13.59
CA SER A 221 -18.92 -21.31 13.54
C SER A 221 -18.01 -20.65 14.59
N THR A 222 -16.69 -20.69 14.35
CA THR A 222 -15.69 -20.04 15.19
C THR A 222 -14.92 -19.00 14.39
N TRP A 223 -14.44 -17.97 15.07
CA TRP A 223 -13.54 -16.97 14.46
C TRP A 223 -12.29 -17.62 13.84
N ARG A 224 -11.81 -18.74 14.41
CA ARG A 224 -10.68 -19.52 13.87
C ARG A 224 -10.97 -20.07 12.48
N TRP A 225 -12.15 -20.64 12.30
CA TRP A 225 -12.56 -21.17 10.99
C TRP A 225 -12.80 -20.06 9.96
N ALA A 226 -13.23 -18.88 10.39
CA ALA A 226 -13.34 -17.70 9.52
C ALA A 226 -12.00 -17.29 8.89
N TYR A 227 -10.86 -17.59 9.53
CA TYR A 227 -9.53 -17.48 8.91
C TYR A 227 -9.16 -18.78 8.16
N GLY A 228 -9.31 -19.93 8.80
CA GLY A 228 -8.85 -21.22 8.26
C GLY A 228 -9.43 -21.59 6.89
N CYS A 229 -10.70 -21.30 6.64
CA CYS A 229 -11.33 -21.57 5.34
C CYS A 229 -10.68 -20.76 4.19
N PHE A 230 -10.22 -19.54 4.48
CA PHE A 230 -9.57 -18.69 3.48
C PHE A 230 -8.18 -19.18 3.08
N ALA A 231 -7.47 -19.94 3.92
CA ALA A 231 -6.23 -20.59 3.51
C ALA A 231 -6.47 -21.53 2.31
N ILE A 232 -7.60 -22.24 2.32
CA ILE A 232 -8.03 -23.15 1.25
C ILE A 232 -8.51 -22.33 0.05
N ILE A 233 -9.42 -21.37 0.25
CA ILE A 233 -9.99 -20.55 -0.83
C ILE A 233 -8.89 -19.81 -1.58
N ILE A 234 -7.97 -19.14 -0.87
CA ILE A 234 -6.85 -18.41 -1.47
C ILE A 234 -5.96 -19.36 -2.27
N LEU A 235 -5.63 -20.55 -1.75
CA LEU A 235 -4.83 -21.51 -2.50
C LEU A 235 -5.47 -21.86 -3.85
N PHE A 236 -6.75 -22.23 -3.85
CA PHE A 236 -7.46 -22.64 -5.06
C PHE A 236 -7.74 -21.48 -6.04
N THR A 237 -7.91 -20.26 -5.55
CA THR A 237 -8.13 -19.09 -6.41
C THR A 237 -6.81 -18.57 -7.01
N PHE A 238 -5.72 -18.58 -6.24
CA PHE A 238 -4.46 -17.92 -6.63
C PHE A 238 -3.53 -18.82 -7.44
N VAL A 239 -3.48 -20.14 -7.16
CA VAL A 239 -2.62 -21.07 -7.90
C VAL A 239 -2.90 -21.08 -9.42
N PRO A 240 -4.16 -21.07 -9.91
CA PRO A 240 -4.45 -20.99 -11.34
C PRO A 240 -3.81 -19.78 -12.02
N LEU A 241 -3.74 -18.62 -11.34
CA LEU A 241 -3.11 -17.42 -11.89
C LEU A 241 -1.60 -17.64 -12.11
N ALA A 242 -0.93 -18.25 -11.14
CA ALA A 242 0.49 -18.61 -11.26
C ALA A 242 0.74 -19.60 -12.41
N LEU A 243 -0.17 -20.56 -12.61
CA LEU A 243 -0.10 -21.52 -13.71
C LEU A 243 -0.25 -20.84 -15.08
N VAL A 244 -1.18 -19.88 -15.22
CA VAL A 244 -1.35 -19.09 -16.44
C VAL A 244 -0.06 -18.32 -16.77
N PHE A 245 0.56 -17.67 -15.78
CA PHE A 245 1.84 -16.98 -15.98
C PHE A 245 2.94 -17.92 -16.45
N LYS A 246 3.05 -19.10 -15.83
CA LYS A 246 4.05 -20.10 -16.24
C LYS A 246 3.80 -20.70 -17.61
N PHE A 247 2.53 -20.87 -17.98
CA PHE A 247 2.14 -21.36 -19.29
C PHE A 247 2.56 -20.39 -20.41
N TYR A 248 2.23 -19.10 -20.29
CA TYR A 248 2.60 -18.12 -21.32
C TYR A 248 4.11 -17.85 -21.37
N GLN A 249 4.79 -17.89 -20.22
CA GLN A 249 6.25 -17.84 -20.20
C GLN A 249 6.86 -19.03 -20.99
N HIS A 250 6.39 -20.26 -20.76
CA HIS A 250 6.85 -21.43 -21.50
C HIS A 250 6.50 -21.35 -22.99
N LYS A 251 5.34 -20.80 -23.34
CA LYS A 251 4.94 -20.62 -24.73
C LYS A 251 5.89 -19.65 -25.44
N ALA A 252 6.29 -18.56 -24.77
CA ALA A 252 7.25 -17.61 -25.31
C ALA A 252 8.67 -18.21 -25.46
N GLU A 253 9.10 -19.05 -24.50
CA GLU A 253 10.34 -19.84 -24.61
C GLU A 253 10.29 -20.78 -25.83
N LYS A 254 9.18 -21.49 -26.04
CA LYS A 254 9.01 -22.42 -27.18
C LYS A 254 8.94 -21.72 -28.54
N MET A 255 8.41 -20.50 -28.59
CA MET A 255 8.33 -19.70 -29.82
C MET A 255 9.65 -19.00 -30.16
N GLY A 256 10.71 -19.18 -29.36
CA GLY A 256 12.02 -18.56 -29.58
C GLY A 256 12.05 -17.06 -29.30
N VAL A 257 10.96 -16.48 -28.80
CA VAL A 257 10.86 -15.06 -28.46
C VAL A 257 11.74 -14.74 -27.25
N PHE A 258 11.89 -15.68 -26.32
CA PHE A 258 12.73 -15.55 -25.13
C PHE A 258 13.69 -16.74 -25.02
N VAL A 259 15.00 -16.46 -24.95
CA VAL A 259 16.03 -17.47 -24.73
C VAL A 259 16.48 -17.43 -23.28
N ARG A 260 16.39 -18.57 -22.61
CA ARG A 260 16.81 -18.70 -21.21
C ARG A 260 18.34 -18.68 -21.14
N SER A 261 18.94 -17.60 -20.61
CA SER A 261 20.39 -17.60 -20.35
C SER A 261 20.74 -18.67 -19.30
N PRO A 262 21.79 -19.49 -19.53
CA PRO A 262 22.17 -20.53 -18.59
C PRO A 262 22.62 -19.94 -17.24
N ARG A 263 22.15 -20.54 -16.14
CA ARG A 263 22.56 -20.17 -14.77
C ARG A 263 23.90 -20.81 -14.45
N GLY A 264 24.99 -20.04 -14.59
CA GLY A 264 26.34 -20.49 -14.24
C GLY A 264 26.71 -20.38 -12.74
N ARG A 265 25.76 -20.11 -11.84
CA ARG A 265 26.04 -19.88 -10.40
C ARG A 265 25.73 -21.12 -9.57
N THR A 266 26.64 -21.49 -8.67
CA THR A 266 26.39 -22.52 -7.64
C THR A 266 25.27 -22.08 -6.67
N PRO A 267 24.68 -23.00 -5.88
CA PRO A 267 23.65 -22.64 -4.88
C PRO A 267 24.14 -21.61 -3.86
N LEU A 268 25.38 -21.77 -3.38
CA LEU A 268 25.98 -20.84 -2.42
C LEU A 268 26.28 -19.47 -3.04
N GLN A 269 26.82 -19.45 -4.26
CA GLN A 269 27.02 -18.19 -5.01
C GLN A 269 25.69 -17.51 -5.31
N SER A 270 24.63 -18.27 -5.61
CA SER A 270 23.29 -17.73 -5.84
C SER A 270 22.71 -17.12 -4.58
N PHE A 271 22.79 -17.83 -3.44
CA PHE A 271 22.34 -17.31 -2.15
C PHE A 271 23.06 -16.00 -1.81
N MET A 272 24.39 -15.98 -1.91
CA MET A 272 25.19 -14.80 -1.55
C MET A 272 24.98 -13.64 -2.54
N HIS A 273 24.78 -13.94 -3.82
CA HIS A 273 24.40 -12.94 -4.82
C HIS A 273 23.07 -12.29 -4.46
N TYR A 274 22.03 -13.07 -4.15
CA TYR A 274 20.72 -12.53 -3.82
C TYR A 274 20.67 -11.84 -2.46
N PHE A 275 21.43 -12.32 -1.46
CA PHE A 275 21.57 -11.66 -0.17
C PHE A 275 22.09 -10.22 -0.32
N HIS A 276 23.09 -10.02 -1.19
CA HIS A 276 23.59 -8.68 -1.51
C HIS A 276 22.64 -7.89 -2.41
N GLU A 277 22.04 -8.54 -3.40
CA GLU A 277 21.19 -7.87 -4.38
C GLU A 277 19.90 -7.29 -3.75
N PHE A 278 19.34 -8.00 -2.78
CA PHE A 278 18.16 -7.55 -2.02
C PHE A 278 18.50 -6.58 -0.88
N ASP A 279 19.79 -6.40 -0.56
CA ASP A 279 20.28 -5.64 0.60
C ASP A 279 19.50 -5.97 1.89
N ILE A 280 19.56 -7.25 2.31
CA ILE A 280 18.86 -7.75 3.49
C ILE A 280 19.26 -6.98 4.76
N VAL A 281 20.52 -6.55 4.85
CA VAL A 281 21.02 -5.77 5.99
C VAL A 281 20.41 -4.36 5.98
N GLY A 282 20.40 -3.68 4.84
CA GLY A 282 19.73 -2.38 4.69
C GLY A 282 18.24 -2.47 5.02
N ALA A 283 17.55 -3.49 4.50
CA ALA A 283 16.15 -3.76 4.82
C ALA A 283 15.93 -3.94 6.32
N PHE A 284 16.76 -4.75 6.98
CA PHE A 284 16.68 -5.00 8.41
C PHE A 284 16.93 -3.73 9.24
N LEU A 285 17.97 -2.95 8.90
CA LEU A 285 18.28 -1.70 9.58
C LEU A 285 17.13 -0.71 9.48
N LEU A 286 16.52 -0.57 8.30
CA LEU A 286 15.39 0.33 8.08
C LEU A 286 14.14 -0.13 8.84
N MET A 287 13.81 -1.42 8.81
CA MET A 287 12.72 -1.98 9.61
C MET A 287 12.95 -1.75 11.11
N ALA A 288 14.16 -2.07 11.60
CA ALA A 288 14.52 -1.90 13.00
C ALA A 288 14.45 -0.42 13.43
N ALA A 289 14.89 0.52 12.59
CA ALA A 289 14.81 1.95 12.87
C ALA A 289 13.36 2.40 13.10
N PHE A 290 12.46 2.08 12.18
CA PHE A 290 11.05 2.45 12.29
C PHE A 290 10.34 1.73 13.43
N VAL A 291 10.59 0.43 13.62
CA VAL A 291 9.97 -0.34 14.70
C VAL A 291 10.41 0.21 16.06
N LEU A 292 11.71 0.39 16.30
CA LEU A 292 12.20 0.91 17.59
C LEU A 292 11.79 2.35 17.83
N PHE A 293 11.66 3.15 16.78
CA PHE A 293 11.19 4.53 16.90
C PHE A 293 9.69 4.62 17.23
N LEU A 294 8.83 3.82 16.57
CA LEU A 294 7.36 3.95 16.67
C LEU A 294 6.72 3.06 17.73
N LEU A 295 7.28 1.88 18.01
CA LEU A 295 6.74 0.91 18.96
C LEU A 295 6.56 1.45 20.40
N PRO A 296 7.47 2.28 20.96
CA PRO A 296 7.35 2.80 22.32
C PRO A 296 6.06 3.60 22.56
N PHE A 297 5.57 4.32 21.54
CA PHE A 297 4.33 5.11 21.66
C PHE A 297 3.10 4.21 21.85
N SER A 298 3.07 3.04 21.22
CA SER A 298 2.04 2.03 21.46
C SER A 298 2.21 1.35 22.83
N LEU A 299 3.45 1.03 23.22
CA LEU A 299 3.73 0.43 24.54
C LEU A 299 3.33 1.34 25.71
N GLU A 300 3.44 2.66 25.53
CA GLU A 300 3.01 3.66 26.50
C GLU A 300 1.50 3.59 26.78
N THR A 301 0.67 3.43 25.74
CA THR A 301 -0.80 3.29 25.86
C THR A 301 -1.22 2.16 26.81
N TYR A 302 -0.42 1.10 26.91
CA TYR A 302 -0.70 -0.05 27.75
C TYR A 302 0.09 -0.06 29.07
N GLY A 303 0.80 1.03 29.39
CA GLY A 303 1.56 1.17 30.63
C GLY A 303 2.89 0.41 30.67
N TYR A 304 3.36 -0.15 29.55
CA TYR A 304 4.61 -0.93 29.50
C TYR A 304 5.86 -0.04 29.38
N SER A 305 5.72 1.18 28.87
CA SER A 305 6.83 2.14 28.76
C SER A 305 6.35 3.58 28.90
N GLY A 306 6.37 4.13 30.12
CA GLY A 306 6.10 5.56 30.31
C GLY A 306 7.16 6.43 29.61
N TYR A 307 6.82 7.66 29.22
CA TYR A 307 7.72 8.57 28.50
C TYR A 307 9.07 8.79 29.20
N SER A 308 9.09 8.80 30.54
CA SER A 308 10.32 8.96 31.35
C SER A 308 11.06 7.64 31.61
N SER A 309 10.54 6.51 31.15
CA SER A 309 11.15 5.20 31.36
C SER A 309 12.40 5.02 30.50
N ALA A 310 13.41 4.34 31.04
CA ALA A 310 14.62 4.00 30.28
C ALA A 310 14.28 3.18 29.02
N THR A 311 13.27 2.32 29.07
CA THR A 311 12.79 1.53 27.92
C THR A 311 12.31 2.43 26.79
N PHE A 312 11.44 3.40 27.09
CA PHE A 312 10.93 4.33 26.08
C PHE A 312 12.06 5.14 25.44
N ILE A 313 12.88 5.78 26.28
CA ILE A 313 13.97 6.67 25.83
C ILE A 313 15.01 5.88 25.02
N SER A 314 15.41 4.70 25.47
CA SER A 314 16.40 3.88 24.75
C SER A 314 15.89 3.43 23.38
N MET A 315 14.65 2.95 23.28
CA MET A 315 14.07 2.53 22.00
C MET A 315 13.98 3.69 21.01
N VAL A 316 13.52 4.86 21.45
CA VAL A 316 13.45 6.06 20.59
C VAL A 316 14.83 6.50 20.13
N ILE A 317 15.80 6.60 21.04
CA ILE A 317 17.17 7.02 20.70
C ILE A 317 17.81 6.01 19.74
N ILE A 318 17.72 4.71 20.01
CA ILE A 318 18.28 3.67 19.13
C ILE A 318 17.58 3.71 17.76
N GLY A 319 16.25 3.84 17.72
CA GLY A 319 15.49 3.98 16.48
C GLY A 319 15.94 5.17 15.64
N VAL A 320 16.10 6.34 16.27
CA VAL A 320 16.60 7.56 15.61
C VAL A 320 18.03 7.39 15.11
N LEU A 321 18.91 6.77 15.90
CA LEU A 321 20.31 6.53 15.52
C LEU A 321 20.47 5.47 14.43
N LEU A 322 19.50 4.57 14.25
CA LEU A 322 19.54 3.58 13.18
C LEU A 322 19.29 4.20 11.79
N PHE A 323 18.60 5.35 11.68
CA PHE A 323 18.44 6.04 10.40
C PHE A 323 19.78 6.51 9.77
N PRO A 324 20.66 7.25 10.49
CA PRO A 324 21.97 7.60 9.94
C PRO A 324 22.85 6.36 9.75
N VAL A 325 22.73 5.32 10.58
CA VAL A 325 23.44 4.04 10.37
C VAL A 325 22.99 3.38 9.07
N PHE A 326 21.68 3.33 8.78
CA PHE A 326 21.15 2.86 7.51
C PHE A 326 21.69 3.71 6.33
N ALA A 327 21.69 5.04 6.45
CA ALA A 327 22.24 5.90 5.41
C ALA A 327 23.74 5.68 5.16
N ILE A 328 24.52 5.42 6.21
CA ILE A 328 25.95 5.08 6.12
C ILE A 328 26.12 3.70 5.48
N TRP A 329 25.34 2.70 5.90
CA TRP A 329 25.33 1.36 5.31
C TRP A 329 25.09 1.43 3.81
N GLU A 330 24.02 2.12 3.41
CA GLU A 330 23.62 2.19 2.01
C GLU A 330 24.61 2.96 1.15
N LYS A 331 25.25 4.01 1.70
CA LYS A 331 26.21 4.82 0.96
C LYS A 331 27.59 4.15 0.80
N PHE A 332 28.06 3.43 1.81
CA PHE A 332 29.46 2.96 1.86
C PHE A 332 29.63 1.44 1.81
N PHE A 333 28.63 0.66 2.22
CA PHE A 333 28.75 -0.80 2.40
C PHE A 333 27.86 -1.62 1.47
N ALA A 334 26.67 -1.11 1.10
CA ALA A 334 25.75 -1.80 0.22
C ALA A 334 26.32 -1.92 -1.20
N LYS A 335 26.48 -3.15 -1.70
CA LYS A 335 26.91 -3.41 -3.08
C LYS A 335 25.85 -2.97 -4.09
N THR A 336 24.58 -3.22 -3.75
CA THR A 336 23.41 -2.82 -4.52
C THR A 336 22.50 -2.04 -3.57
N ALA A 337 22.30 -0.75 -3.82
CA ALA A 337 21.49 0.09 -2.95
C ALA A 337 20.07 -0.47 -2.75
N PHE A 338 19.57 -0.40 -1.51
CA PHE A 338 18.21 -0.80 -1.15
C PHE A 338 17.18 0.12 -1.81
N ILE A 339 17.38 1.43 -1.61
CA ILE A 339 16.63 2.52 -2.20
C ILE A 339 17.44 3.07 -3.37
N LYS A 340 16.84 3.08 -4.57
CA LYS A 340 17.43 3.78 -5.71
C LYS A 340 17.24 5.29 -5.54
N TRP A 341 18.10 5.94 -4.76
CA TRP A 341 18.04 7.40 -4.48
C TRP A 341 17.97 8.28 -5.73
N GLN A 342 18.46 7.80 -6.87
CA GLN A 342 18.35 8.47 -8.15
C GLN A 342 16.88 8.69 -8.57
N LEU A 343 15.96 7.80 -8.18
CA LEU A 343 14.53 7.93 -8.47
C LEU A 343 13.91 9.11 -7.71
N PHE A 344 14.37 9.38 -6.48
CA PHE A 344 13.96 10.57 -5.71
C PHE A 344 14.48 11.89 -6.28
N LYS A 345 15.46 11.88 -7.20
CA LYS A 345 15.86 13.09 -7.93
C LYS A 345 14.77 13.56 -8.89
N ASN A 346 13.86 12.67 -9.32
CA ASN A 346 12.70 13.07 -10.09
C ASN A 346 11.66 13.70 -9.15
N ARG A 347 11.44 15.01 -9.33
CA ARG A 347 10.48 15.80 -8.55
C ARG A 347 9.06 15.21 -8.53
N THR A 348 8.63 14.54 -9.60
CA THR A 348 7.31 13.89 -9.63
C THR A 348 7.28 12.71 -8.67
N VAL A 349 8.31 11.86 -8.71
CA VAL A 349 8.41 10.67 -7.87
C VAL A 349 8.49 11.06 -6.40
N LEU A 350 9.34 12.03 -6.07
CA LEU A 350 9.45 12.56 -4.70
C LEU A 350 8.12 13.15 -4.23
N GLY A 351 7.48 14.01 -5.04
CA GLY A 351 6.19 14.60 -4.70
C GLY A 351 5.10 13.54 -4.50
N ALA A 352 5.07 12.49 -5.32
CA ALA A 352 4.09 11.41 -5.21
C ALA A 352 4.32 10.54 -3.96
N CYS A 353 5.57 10.24 -3.63
CA CYS A 353 5.93 9.53 -2.40
C CYS A 353 5.53 10.34 -1.15
N VAL A 354 5.81 11.66 -1.13
CA VAL A 354 5.38 12.55 -0.04
C VAL A 354 3.86 12.59 0.05
N LEU A 355 3.15 12.70 -1.09
CA LEU A 355 1.69 12.69 -1.09
C LEU A 355 1.14 11.38 -0.51
N SER A 356 1.67 10.24 -0.93
CA SER A 356 1.26 8.93 -0.42
C SER A 356 1.44 8.84 1.10
N ALA A 357 2.61 9.25 1.61
CA ALA A 357 2.85 9.32 3.06
C ALA A 357 1.83 10.22 3.78
N VAL A 358 1.48 11.38 3.21
CA VAL A 358 0.49 12.30 3.76
C VAL A 358 -0.92 11.71 3.78
N ILE A 359 -1.35 11.05 2.70
CA ILE A 359 -2.68 10.43 2.60
C ILE A 359 -2.81 9.30 3.63
N PHE A 360 -1.83 8.40 3.70
CA PHE A 360 -1.87 7.28 4.63
C PHE A 360 -1.69 7.72 6.08
N PHE A 361 -0.90 8.77 6.34
CA PHE A 361 -0.87 9.40 7.66
C PHE A 361 -2.24 9.96 8.02
N ASN A 362 -2.87 10.74 7.14
CA ASN A 362 -4.18 11.32 7.37
C ASN A 362 -5.20 10.23 7.71
N TYR A 363 -5.35 9.24 6.83
CA TYR A 363 -6.32 8.15 6.99
C TYR A 363 -6.11 7.38 8.30
N ASN A 364 -4.90 6.88 8.56
CA ASN A 364 -4.65 6.04 9.72
C ASN A 364 -4.69 6.82 11.04
N THR A 365 -4.46 8.14 11.02
CA THR A 365 -4.55 8.98 12.23
C THR A 365 -5.99 9.13 12.72
N TRP A 366 -6.94 9.48 11.84
CA TRP A 366 -8.34 9.68 12.26
C TRP A 366 -9.16 8.38 12.29
N ASN A 367 -8.79 7.38 11.49
CA ASN A 367 -9.60 6.16 11.34
C ASN A 367 -9.35 5.12 12.43
N GLN A 368 -8.17 5.11 13.06
CA GLN A 368 -7.75 4.05 13.99
C GLN A 368 -8.75 3.78 15.12
N TYR A 369 -9.31 4.82 15.72
CA TYR A 369 -10.32 4.70 16.77
C TYR A 369 -11.72 5.10 16.32
N TYR A 370 -11.91 5.32 15.02
CA TYR A 370 -13.17 5.81 14.46
C TYR A 370 -14.33 4.87 14.75
N TYR A 371 -14.13 3.56 14.52
CA TYR A 371 -15.13 2.52 14.76
C TYR A 371 -15.70 2.60 16.18
N TYR A 372 -14.82 2.65 17.19
CA TYR A 372 -15.21 2.70 18.60
C TYR A 372 -15.94 4.00 18.95
N TYR A 373 -15.43 5.13 18.43
CA TYR A 373 -16.07 6.43 18.62
C TYR A 373 -17.53 6.41 18.12
N ILE A 374 -17.78 5.96 16.88
CA ILE A 374 -19.16 5.98 16.35
C ILE A 374 -20.06 4.95 17.03
N GLN A 375 -19.51 3.78 17.41
CA GLN A 375 -20.26 2.76 18.12
C GLN A 375 -20.74 3.27 19.48
N VAL A 376 -19.84 3.90 20.24
CA VAL A 376 -20.11 4.38 21.59
C VAL A 376 -20.89 5.71 21.57
N VAL A 377 -20.44 6.72 20.83
CA VAL A 377 -21.07 8.05 20.86
C VAL A 377 -22.47 8.04 20.25
N TYR A 378 -22.67 7.30 19.14
CA TYR A 378 -23.96 7.23 18.45
C TYR A 378 -24.78 5.98 18.78
N ASN A 379 -24.27 5.12 19.66
CA ASN A 379 -24.93 3.89 20.11
C ASN A 379 -25.43 3.02 18.93
N LEU A 380 -24.56 2.84 17.94
CA LEU A 380 -24.86 2.03 16.76
C LEU A 380 -24.64 0.55 17.05
N ASP A 381 -25.48 -0.30 16.45
CA ASP A 381 -25.21 -1.74 16.40
C ASP A 381 -23.96 -2.04 15.55
N THR A 382 -23.39 -3.24 15.71
CA THR A 382 -22.16 -3.68 15.03
C THR A 382 -22.25 -3.49 13.51
N SER A 383 -23.40 -3.81 12.91
CA SER A 383 -23.61 -3.76 11.47
C SER A 383 -23.63 -2.32 10.95
N LYS A 384 -24.41 -1.43 11.59
CA LYS A 384 -24.44 0.01 11.22
C LYS A 384 -23.10 0.69 11.46
N THR A 385 -22.39 0.30 12.52
CA THR A 385 -21.02 0.78 12.79
C THR A 385 -20.09 0.40 11.64
N GLY A 386 -20.14 -0.86 11.19
CA GLY A 386 -19.40 -1.35 10.02
C GLY A 386 -19.73 -0.56 8.74
N TYR A 387 -21.03 -0.35 8.45
CA TYR A 387 -21.43 0.44 7.29
C TYR A 387 -20.89 1.87 7.31
N MET A 388 -20.88 2.50 8.48
CA MET A 388 -20.36 3.85 8.65
C MET A 388 -18.84 3.92 8.46
N THR A 389 -18.09 2.89 8.87
CA THR A 389 -16.64 2.80 8.60
C THR A 389 -16.33 2.57 7.12
N GLU A 390 -17.19 1.81 6.42
CA GLU A 390 -17.00 1.49 5.00
C GLU A 390 -17.37 2.64 4.04
N ILE A 391 -17.96 3.75 4.52
CA ILE A 391 -18.29 4.91 3.66
C ILE A 391 -17.05 5.39 2.91
N TYR A 392 -15.89 5.46 3.58
CA TYR A 392 -14.64 5.82 2.92
C TYR A 392 -14.22 4.78 1.89
N GLY A 393 -14.22 3.50 2.23
CA GLY A 393 -13.80 2.41 1.34
C GLY A 393 -14.63 2.33 0.06
N VAL A 394 -15.96 2.29 0.21
CA VAL A 394 -16.92 2.26 -0.91
C VAL A 394 -16.85 3.57 -1.71
N GLY A 395 -16.94 4.71 -1.02
CA GLY A 395 -16.97 6.03 -1.67
C GLY A 395 -15.71 6.32 -2.47
N SER A 396 -14.53 5.99 -1.92
CA SER A 396 -13.25 6.26 -2.57
C SER A 396 -13.05 5.36 -3.78
N THR A 397 -13.51 4.12 -3.72
CA THR A 397 -13.39 3.15 -4.81
C THR A 397 -14.34 3.50 -5.96
N VAL A 398 -15.60 3.83 -5.68
CA VAL A 398 -16.55 4.32 -6.69
C VAL A 398 -15.98 5.57 -7.37
N TRP A 399 -15.48 6.51 -6.58
CA TRP A 399 -14.91 7.75 -7.11
C TRP A 399 -13.61 7.51 -7.92
N ALA A 400 -12.74 6.62 -7.45
CA ALA A 400 -11.51 6.24 -8.15
C ALA A 400 -11.80 5.70 -9.55
N VAL A 401 -12.86 4.91 -9.73
CA VAL A 401 -13.26 4.40 -11.06
C VAL A 401 -13.67 5.55 -11.97
N LEU A 402 -14.51 6.47 -11.48
CA LEU A 402 -14.91 7.66 -12.23
C LEU A 402 -13.70 8.52 -12.60
N PHE A 403 -12.78 8.68 -11.67
CA PHE A 403 -11.55 9.42 -11.88
C PHE A 403 -10.61 8.72 -12.88
N GLY A 404 -10.51 7.40 -12.85
CA GLY A 404 -9.78 6.62 -13.84
C GLY A 404 -10.36 6.77 -15.26
N ILE A 405 -11.69 6.79 -15.40
CA ILE A 405 -12.37 7.11 -16.68
C ILE A 405 -12.02 8.54 -17.12
N TRP A 406 -12.04 9.50 -16.19
CA TRP A 406 -11.68 10.88 -16.47
C TRP A 406 -10.24 11.00 -17.00
N ILE A 407 -9.26 10.33 -16.37
CA ILE A 407 -7.88 10.31 -16.85
C ILE A 407 -7.79 9.68 -18.24
N ARG A 408 -8.50 8.58 -18.48
CA ARG A 408 -8.53 7.92 -19.79
C ARG A 408 -9.02 8.84 -20.92
N GLN A 409 -9.97 9.72 -20.63
CA GLN A 409 -10.54 10.65 -21.59
C GLN A 409 -9.70 11.93 -21.75
N THR A 410 -9.33 12.56 -20.63
CA THR A 410 -8.61 13.86 -20.61
C THR A 410 -7.11 13.72 -20.78
N LYS A 411 -6.57 12.52 -20.58
CA LYS A 411 -5.15 12.16 -20.68
C LYS A 411 -4.25 12.85 -19.65
N HIS A 412 -4.83 13.57 -18.68
CA HIS A 412 -4.11 14.38 -17.69
C HIS A 412 -4.75 14.22 -16.32
N PHE A 413 -3.94 14.18 -15.26
CA PHE A 413 -4.41 13.97 -13.88
C PHE A 413 -3.91 15.02 -12.88
N LYS A 414 -2.77 15.68 -13.12
CA LYS A 414 -2.17 16.61 -12.15
C LYS A 414 -3.15 17.71 -11.66
N LYS A 415 -3.84 18.37 -12.60
CA LYS A 415 -4.67 19.55 -12.28
C LYS A 415 -5.85 19.21 -11.36
N ILE A 416 -6.51 18.08 -11.59
CA ILE A 416 -7.67 17.69 -10.77
C ILE A 416 -7.22 17.15 -9.41
N CYS A 417 -6.05 16.51 -9.30
CA CYS A 417 -5.46 16.20 -7.99
C CYS A 417 -5.20 17.48 -7.19
N LEU A 418 -4.65 18.52 -7.82
CA LEU A 418 -4.30 19.77 -7.15
C LEU A 418 -5.50 20.66 -6.80
N PHE A 419 -6.45 20.81 -7.71
CA PHE A 419 -7.56 21.78 -7.58
C PHE A 419 -8.88 21.17 -7.12
N PHE A 420 -9.00 19.84 -7.10
CA PHE A 420 -10.19 19.15 -6.61
C PHE A 420 -9.84 18.16 -5.49
N GLY A 421 -8.93 17.22 -5.74
CA GLY A 421 -8.59 16.15 -4.77
C GLY A 421 -8.08 16.68 -3.43
N ALA A 422 -6.99 17.47 -3.44
CA ALA A 422 -6.38 18.00 -2.22
C ALA A 422 -7.30 19.00 -1.47
N PRO A 423 -7.94 19.98 -2.13
CA PRO A 423 -8.91 20.85 -1.47
C PRO A 423 -10.08 20.10 -0.84
N LEU A 424 -10.63 19.10 -1.52
CA LEU A 424 -11.78 18.34 -1.01
C LEU A 424 -11.38 17.46 0.18
N MET A 425 -10.20 16.83 0.14
CA MET A 425 -9.66 16.08 1.28
C MET A 425 -9.40 17.00 2.48
N LEU A 426 -8.82 18.20 2.26
CA LEU A 426 -8.61 19.19 3.32
C LEU A 426 -9.94 19.68 3.90
N LEU A 427 -10.93 19.96 3.05
CA LEU A 427 -12.27 20.38 3.48
C LEU A 427 -12.92 19.30 4.33
N GLY A 428 -12.92 18.04 3.87
CA GLY A 428 -13.47 16.91 4.62
C GLY A 428 -12.76 16.72 5.96
N ALA A 429 -11.42 16.75 5.98
CA ALA A 429 -10.62 16.66 7.20
C ALA A 429 -10.88 17.82 8.18
N GLY A 430 -10.98 19.05 7.67
CA GLY A 430 -11.27 20.24 8.47
C GLY A 430 -12.69 20.23 9.06
N LEU A 431 -13.69 19.82 8.28
CA LEU A 431 -15.07 19.70 8.76
C LEU A 431 -15.22 18.60 9.81
N MET A 432 -14.43 17.52 9.75
CA MET A 432 -14.42 16.52 10.81
C MET A 432 -14.07 17.12 12.18
N ILE A 433 -13.18 18.11 12.25
CA ILE A 433 -12.82 18.76 13.53
C ILE A 433 -14.06 19.38 14.21
N HIS A 434 -14.95 19.97 13.42
CA HIS A 434 -16.17 20.59 13.92
C HIS A 434 -17.24 19.54 14.27
N PHE A 435 -17.45 18.56 13.39
CA PHE A 435 -18.56 17.60 13.51
C PHE A 435 -18.26 16.38 14.37
N ARG A 436 -17.03 16.20 14.88
CA ARG A 436 -16.66 15.08 15.78
C ARG A 436 -17.08 15.27 17.24
N GLY A 437 -17.82 16.33 17.56
CA GLY A 437 -18.42 16.54 18.87
C GLY A 437 -19.65 15.65 19.13
N SER A 438 -19.91 15.34 20.40
CA SER A 438 -21.06 14.55 20.87
C SER A 438 -22.44 15.17 20.55
N ALA A 439 -22.48 16.46 20.19
CA ALA A 439 -23.71 17.18 19.85
C ALA A 439 -24.06 17.17 18.34
N SER A 440 -23.19 16.64 17.48
CA SER A 440 -23.39 16.68 16.03
C SER A 440 -24.30 15.55 15.54
N LYS A 441 -25.11 15.82 14.51
CA LYS A 441 -25.91 14.78 13.86
C LYS A 441 -25.02 13.88 13.02
N ILE A 442 -25.28 12.57 13.06
CA ILE A 442 -24.52 11.56 12.31
C ILE A 442 -24.41 11.86 10.80
N GLY A 443 -25.41 12.51 10.20
CA GLY A 443 -25.41 12.90 8.79
C GLY A 443 -24.25 13.82 8.39
N TYR A 444 -23.76 14.67 9.30
CA TYR A 444 -22.60 15.52 9.01
C TYR A 444 -21.30 14.71 8.97
N LEU A 445 -21.20 13.64 9.76
CA LEU A 445 -20.05 12.73 9.71
C LEU A 445 -20.06 11.97 8.38
N ILE A 446 -21.23 11.51 7.94
CA ILE A 446 -21.41 10.87 6.62
C ILE A 446 -20.93 11.81 5.51
N MET A 447 -21.35 13.07 5.53
CA MET A 447 -20.90 14.09 4.57
C MET A 447 -19.37 14.25 4.57
N CYS A 448 -18.75 14.36 5.74
CA CYS A 448 -17.29 14.49 5.85
C CYS A 448 -16.57 13.26 5.27
N GLN A 449 -17.06 12.05 5.57
CA GLN A 449 -16.53 10.81 5.03
C GLN A 449 -16.61 10.77 3.50
N ILE A 450 -17.72 11.21 2.91
CA ILE A 450 -17.88 11.28 1.45
C ILE A 450 -16.85 12.24 0.82
N PHE A 451 -16.64 13.42 1.40
CA PHE A 451 -15.63 14.37 0.90
C PHE A 451 -14.22 13.79 0.95
N ILE A 452 -13.85 13.17 2.07
CA ILE A 452 -12.54 12.54 2.23
C ILE A 452 -12.40 11.34 1.28
N ALA A 453 -13.47 10.57 1.08
CA ALA A 453 -13.47 9.45 0.15
C ALA A 453 -13.20 9.90 -1.29
N PHE A 454 -13.85 10.97 -1.75
CA PHE A 454 -13.67 11.50 -3.10
C PHE A 454 -12.30 12.17 -3.27
N GLY A 455 -11.85 12.92 -2.26
CA GLY A 455 -10.51 13.48 -2.21
C GLY A 455 -9.44 12.39 -2.26
N GLY A 456 -9.49 11.44 -1.31
CA GLY A 456 -8.57 10.30 -1.20
C GLY A 456 -8.54 9.44 -2.46
N GLY A 457 -9.70 9.04 -3.00
CA GLY A 457 -9.77 8.27 -4.24
C GLY A 457 -9.17 9.00 -5.45
N THR A 458 -9.27 10.33 -5.50
CA THR A 458 -8.59 11.14 -6.53
C THR A 458 -7.08 11.14 -6.33
N LEU A 459 -6.61 11.30 -5.09
CA LEU A 459 -5.20 11.49 -4.81
C LEU A 459 -4.40 10.18 -4.86
N VAL A 460 -4.97 9.06 -4.39
CA VAL A 460 -4.33 7.73 -4.45
C VAL A 460 -4.15 7.25 -5.89
N ILE A 461 -5.17 7.38 -6.75
CA ILE A 461 -4.97 7.07 -8.18
C ILE A 461 -4.01 8.09 -8.82
N GLY A 462 -4.03 9.34 -8.34
CA GLY A 462 -3.20 10.42 -8.85
C GLY A 462 -1.70 10.22 -8.61
N ASP A 463 -1.30 9.85 -7.39
CA ASP A 463 0.12 9.65 -7.05
C ASP A 463 0.69 8.35 -7.64
N GLU A 464 -0.10 7.29 -7.70
CA GLU A 464 0.24 6.06 -8.42
C GLU A 464 0.49 6.33 -9.90
N MET A 465 -0.40 7.08 -10.56
CA MET A 465 -0.19 7.51 -11.95
C MET A 465 0.99 8.46 -12.09
N ALA A 466 1.29 9.29 -11.09
CA ALA A 466 2.45 10.17 -11.11
C ALA A 466 3.78 9.39 -11.13
N VAL A 467 3.92 8.39 -10.25
CA VAL A 467 5.13 7.55 -10.22
C VAL A 467 5.21 6.64 -11.45
N MET A 468 4.11 6.03 -11.88
CA MET A 468 4.09 5.14 -13.04
C MET A 468 4.30 5.89 -14.36
N ALA A 469 3.82 7.12 -14.48
CA ALA A 469 4.10 7.96 -15.64
C ALA A 469 5.58 8.37 -15.67
N ALA A 470 6.19 8.64 -14.51
CA ALA A 470 7.61 9.01 -14.41
C ALA A 470 8.59 7.83 -14.52
N ALA A 471 8.08 6.60 -14.58
CA ALA A 471 8.87 5.37 -14.65
C ALA A 471 9.26 5.01 -16.09
N ASP A 472 10.43 4.42 -16.25
CA ASP A 472 10.71 3.48 -17.32
C ASP A 472 10.08 2.11 -17.02
N ARG A 473 10.06 1.20 -18.00
CA ARG A 473 9.44 -0.12 -17.83
C ARG A 473 10.10 -0.94 -16.71
N ASP A 474 11.42 -0.96 -16.66
CA ASP A 474 12.19 -1.64 -15.61
C ASP A 474 11.92 -1.06 -14.22
N GLY A 475 11.55 0.23 -14.17
CA GLY A 475 11.24 0.96 -12.96
C GLY A 475 9.82 0.78 -12.43
N ILE A 476 8.85 0.28 -13.21
CA ILE A 476 7.44 0.21 -12.74
C ILE A 476 7.31 -0.52 -11.40
N PRO A 477 7.84 -1.75 -11.21
CA PRO A 477 7.73 -2.44 -9.91
C PRO A 477 8.44 -1.67 -8.79
N MET A 478 9.58 -1.05 -9.10
CA MET A 478 10.34 -0.25 -8.14
C MET A 478 9.60 1.02 -7.72
N MET A 479 8.98 1.72 -8.66
CA MET A 479 8.22 2.94 -8.42
C MET A 479 6.97 2.67 -7.58
N ILE A 480 6.25 1.58 -7.87
CA ILE A 480 5.11 1.15 -7.06
C ILE A 480 5.60 0.76 -5.65
N ALA A 481 6.72 0.04 -5.52
CA ALA A 481 7.28 -0.31 -4.22
C ALA A 481 7.71 0.93 -3.42
N MET A 482 8.28 1.95 -4.06
CA MET A 482 8.67 3.21 -3.40
C MET A 482 7.47 4.00 -2.89
N ILE A 483 6.41 4.13 -3.69
CA ILE A 483 5.21 4.85 -3.26
C ILE A 483 4.51 4.09 -2.13
N SER A 484 4.41 2.75 -2.24
CA SER A 484 3.83 1.92 -1.20
C SER A 484 4.65 1.93 0.09
N LEU A 485 5.98 1.91 0.02
CA LEU A 485 6.88 2.13 1.17
C LEU A 485 6.58 3.46 1.87
N SER A 486 6.42 4.52 1.08
CA SER A 486 6.12 5.86 1.60
C SER A 486 4.76 5.92 2.28
N GLY A 487 3.74 5.28 1.68
CA GLY A 487 2.43 5.09 2.29
C GLY A 487 2.49 4.29 3.59
N SER A 488 3.24 3.18 3.63
CA SER A 488 3.46 2.39 4.85
C SER A 488 4.11 3.19 5.97
N PHE A 489 5.10 4.03 5.66
CA PHE A 489 5.71 4.93 6.65
C PHE A 489 4.70 5.95 7.17
N GLY A 490 3.98 6.64 6.26
CA GLY A 490 2.93 7.57 6.64
C GLY A 490 1.88 6.93 7.54
N GLY A 491 1.40 5.74 7.17
CA GLY A 491 0.41 4.98 7.93
C GLY A 491 0.91 4.51 9.30
N ALA A 492 2.14 3.98 9.39
CA ALA A 492 2.72 3.55 10.66
C ALA A 492 2.91 4.72 11.64
N ILE A 493 3.35 5.89 11.14
CA ILE A 493 3.43 7.11 11.95
C ILE A 493 2.02 7.54 12.36
N GLY A 494 1.03 7.50 11.45
CA GLY A 494 -0.36 7.83 11.76
C GLY A 494 -0.96 6.96 12.87
N TYR A 495 -0.72 5.65 12.85
CA TYR A 495 -1.14 4.74 13.92
C TYR A 495 -0.49 5.07 15.27
N ALA A 496 0.83 5.33 15.28
CA ALA A 496 1.54 5.69 16.51
C ALA A 496 1.04 7.03 17.08
N VAL A 497 0.79 8.02 16.23
CA VAL A 497 0.24 9.33 16.61
C VAL A 497 -1.18 9.19 17.15
N ALA A 498 -2.05 8.42 16.48
CA ALA A 498 -3.40 8.16 16.98
C ALA A 498 -3.38 7.50 18.36
N GLY A 499 -2.54 6.46 18.53
CA GLY A 499 -2.36 5.78 19.82
C GLY A 499 -1.89 6.72 20.93
N ALA A 500 -0.90 7.57 20.63
CA ALA A 500 -0.39 8.57 21.57
C ALA A 500 -1.42 9.65 21.91
N ILE A 501 -2.21 10.13 20.94
CA ILE A 501 -3.30 11.08 21.21
C ILE A 501 -4.31 10.42 22.15
N TYR A 502 -4.81 9.24 21.80
CA TYR A 502 -5.80 8.53 22.59
C TYR A 502 -5.32 8.25 24.02
N SER A 503 -4.08 7.77 24.22
CA SER A 503 -3.53 7.49 25.56
C SER A 503 -3.38 8.73 26.43
N ASN A 504 -3.12 9.90 25.84
CA ASN A 504 -2.93 11.13 26.59
C ASN A 504 -4.22 11.93 26.81
N THR A 505 -5.17 11.89 25.88
CA THR A 505 -6.37 12.75 25.94
C THR A 505 -7.59 12.04 26.52
N PHE A 506 -7.85 10.79 26.12
CA PHE A 506 -9.07 10.10 26.53
C PHE A 506 -9.14 9.86 28.06
N PRO A 507 -8.10 9.31 28.71
CA PRO A 507 -7.98 9.25 30.17
C PRO A 507 -8.32 10.54 30.92
N GLN A 508 -7.69 11.64 30.50
CA GLN A 508 -7.80 12.93 31.17
C GLN A 508 -9.20 13.52 31.00
N ALA A 509 -9.73 13.50 29.77
CA ALA A 509 -11.07 13.97 29.48
C ALA A 509 -12.12 13.14 30.23
N LEU A 510 -11.96 11.81 30.28
CA LEU A 510 -12.87 10.92 31.01
C LEU A 510 -12.88 11.23 32.52
N LEU A 511 -11.71 11.31 33.17
CA LEU A 511 -11.62 11.63 34.59
C LEU A 511 -12.23 12.99 34.93
N SER A 512 -12.06 13.98 34.04
CA SER A 512 -12.60 15.33 34.23
C SER A 512 -14.12 15.39 34.11
N ALA A 513 -14.71 14.55 33.27
CA ALA A 513 -16.15 14.56 32.97
C ALA A 513 -16.95 13.55 33.81
N LEU A 514 -16.31 12.52 34.38
CA LEU A 514 -16.99 11.52 35.20
C LEU A 514 -17.58 12.16 36.47
N PRO A 515 -18.84 11.84 36.83
CA PRO A 515 -19.40 12.24 38.10
C PRO A 515 -18.64 11.57 39.25
N ASP A 516 -18.59 12.21 40.43
CA ASP A 516 -17.75 11.77 41.55
C ASP A 516 -18.02 10.33 41.98
N ASN A 517 -19.28 9.88 41.91
CA ASN A 517 -19.70 8.51 42.22
C ASN A 517 -19.19 7.47 41.20
N ALA A 518 -18.88 7.86 39.97
CA ALA A 518 -18.43 6.98 38.89
C ALA A 518 -16.91 7.06 38.64
N LYS A 519 -16.18 7.96 39.33
CA LYS A 519 -14.71 8.06 39.21
C LYS A 519 -14.00 6.76 39.61
N ALA A 520 -14.58 5.97 40.50
CA ALA A 520 -14.06 4.65 40.88
C ALA A 520 -14.06 3.65 39.71
N ASP A 521 -14.98 3.80 38.75
CA ASP A 521 -15.11 2.92 37.58
C ASP A 521 -14.15 3.29 36.44
N TYR A 522 -13.37 4.37 36.59
CA TYR A 522 -12.48 4.89 35.55
C TYR A 522 -11.61 3.82 34.89
N ALA A 523 -10.92 3.00 35.70
CA ALA A 523 -10.03 1.97 35.19
C ALA A 523 -10.78 0.89 34.40
N THR A 524 -11.99 0.53 34.86
CA THR A 524 -12.86 -0.43 34.18
C THR A 524 -13.35 0.12 32.84
N ILE A 525 -13.74 1.40 32.78
CA ILE A 525 -14.21 2.08 31.57
C ILE A 525 -13.09 2.23 30.54
N TYR A 526 -11.88 2.59 30.98
CA TYR A 526 -10.74 2.80 30.11
C TYR A 526 -10.16 1.48 29.59
N LEU A 527 -9.79 0.56 30.48
CA LEU A 527 -9.16 -0.72 30.12
C LEU A 527 -10.15 -1.71 29.48
N GLY A 528 -11.41 -1.64 29.88
CA GLY A 528 -12.48 -2.46 29.30
C GLY A 528 -12.91 -2.01 27.90
N GLY A 529 -12.45 -0.85 27.42
CA GLY A 529 -12.73 -0.35 26.06
C GLY A 529 -14.22 -0.24 25.74
N SER A 530 -14.57 -0.38 24.46
CA SER A 530 -15.95 -0.19 23.99
C SER A 530 -16.95 -1.18 24.60
N THR A 531 -16.53 -2.41 24.92
CA THR A 531 -17.42 -3.42 25.52
C THR A 531 -17.87 -3.02 26.92
N ALA A 532 -16.97 -2.49 27.75
CA ALA A 532 -17.34 -1.96 29.06
C ALA A 532 -18.14 -0.66 28.95
N GLN A 533 -17.75 0.22 28.03
CA GLN A 533 -18.42 1.50 27.82
C GLN A 533 -19.88 1.34 27.39
N LEU A 534 -20.18 0.34 26.55
CA LEU A 534 -21.53 0.00 26.08
C LEU A 534 -22.47 -0.55 27.16
N MET A 535 -21.95 -0.97 28.33
CA MET A 535 -22.81 -1.40 29.45
C MET A 535 -23.54 -0.22 30.12
N TYR A 536 -23.02 1.00 29.96
CA TYR A 536 -23.66 2.21 30.51
C TYR A 536 -24.74 2.73 29.57
N PRO A 537 -25.99 2.93 30.04
CA PRO A 537 -27.11 3.26 29.19
C PRO A 537 -26.95 4.65 28.54
N PRO A 538 -27.34 4.82 27.26
CA PRO A 538 -27.38 6.12 26.60
C PRO A 538 -28.15 7.16 27.41
N GLY A 539 -27.58 8.36 27.55
CA GLY A 539 -28.17 9.47 28.31
C GLY A 539 -27.82 9.49 29.80
N SER A 540 -27.21 8.43 30.36
CA SER A 540 -26.67 8.48 31.73
C SER A 540 -25.47 9.43 31.84
N ASP A 541 -25.23 9.99 33.03
CA ASP A 541 -24.11 10.92 33.27
C ASP A 541 -22.76 10.27 32.94
N THR A 542 -22.55 9.02 33.36
CA THR A 542 -21.35 8.25 33.02
C THR A 542 -21.21 8.06 31.51
N ARG A 543 -22.30 7.75 30.79
CA ARG A 543 -22.25 7.61 29.33
C ARG A 543 -21.99 8.95 28.63
N ASN A 544 -22.52 10.06 29.13
CA ASN A 544 -22.24 11.39 28.60
C ASN A 544 -20.77 11.79 28.81
N ALA A 545 -20.18 11.44 29.96
CA ALA A 545 -18.75 11.61 30.23
C ALA A 545 -17.88 10.80 29.27
N ILE A 546 -18.23 9.53 29.02
CA ILE A 546 -17.56 8.68 28.02
C ILE A 546 -17.67 9.29 26.62
N ASN A 547 -18.85 9.75 26.23
CA ASN A 547 -19.07 10.38 24.93
C ASN A 547 -18.24 11.66 24.77
N HIS A 548 -18.09 12.45 25.84
CA HIS A 548 -17.24 13.63 25.86
C HIS A 548 -15.76 13.29 25.67
N ALA A 549 -15.25 12.29 26.40
CA ALA A 549 -13.87 11.85 26.27
C ALA A 549 -13.53 11.34 24.86
N TRP A 550 -14.45 10.59 24.25
CA TRP A 550 -14.36 10.14 22.86
C TRP A 550 -14.32 11.30 21.87
N ALA A 551 -15.20 12.28 22.02
CA ALA A 551 -15.25 13.45 21.16
C ALA A 551 -13.97 14.29 21.25
N ASP A 552 -13.41 14.45 22.45
CA ASP A 552 -12.20 15.24 22.65
C ASP A 552 -10.97 14.56 22.02
N SER A 553 -10.78 13.26 22.25
CA SER A 553 -9.70 12.48 21.61
C SER A 553 -9.78 12.53 20.08
N GLN A 554 -10.97 12.27 19.52
CA GLN A 554 -11.17 12.26 18.07
C GLN A 554 -10.98 13.64 17.43
N LYS A 555 -11.27 14.71 18.17
CA LYS A 555 -11.01 16.07 17.71
C LYS A 555 -9.51 16.31 17.50
N TYR A 556 -8.65 15.91 18.44
CA TYR A 556 -7.20 16.05 18.29
C TYR A 556 -6.63 15.18 17.17
N GLU A 557 -7.14 13.96 17.00
CA GLU A 557 -6.80 13.10 15.86
C GLU A 557 -7.15 13.78 14.53
N CYS A 558 -8.35 14.37 14.41
CA CYS A 558 -8.78 15.08 13.21
C CYS A 558 -7.99 16.36 12.94
N ILE A 559 -7.65 17.14 13.98
CA ILE A 559 -6.79 18.33 13.84
C ILE A 559 -5.43 17.93 13.28
N THR A 560 -4.81 16.90 13.87
CA THR A 560 -3.50 16.41 13.46
C THR A 560 -3.54 15.89 12.02
N ALA A 561 -4.57 15.10 11.69
CA ALA A 561 -4.77 14.60 10.34
C ALA A 561 -4.96 15.74 9.33
N ALA A 562 -5.71 16.80 9.66
CA ALA A 562 -5.99 17.92 8.77
C ALA A 562 -4.78 18.81 8.50
N VAL A 563 -3.96 19.10 9.53
CA VAL A 563 -2.74 19.92 9.38
C VAL A 563 -1.77 19.29 8.39
N VAL A 564 -1.60 17.97 8.43
CA VAL A 564 -0.66 17.26 7.54
C VAL A 564 -1.15 17.24 6.09
N VAL A 565 -2.46 17.30 5.82
CA VAL A 565 -2.99 17.40 4.44
C VAL A 565 -2.50 18.65 3.71
N VAL A 566 -2.13 19.72 4.41
CA VAL A 566 -1.57 20.93 3.77
C VAL A 566 -0.31 20.61 2.97
N LEU A 567 0.46 19.59 3.37
CA LEU A 567 1.65 19.14 2.64
C LEU A 567 1.31 18.46 1.29
N ALA A 568 0.07 18.04 1.07
CA ALA A 568 -0.38 17.48 -0.21
C ALA A 568 -0.27 18.51 -1.36
N PHE A 569 -0.52 19.79 -1.09
CA PHE A 569 -0.48 20.84 -2.10
C PHE A 569 0.91 21.03 -2.73
N PRO A 570 1.99 21.30 -1.96
CA PRO A 570 3.33 21.37 -2.55
C PRO A 570 3.78 20.03 -3.14
N ALA A 571 3.39 18.90 -2.54
CA ALA A 571 3.71 17.56 -3.04
C ALA A 571 3.14 17.30 -4.45
N ILE A 572 1.90 17.72 -4.73
CA ILE A 572 1.28 17.62 -6.06
C ILE A 572 1.80 18.71 -7.00
N ALA A 573 2.05 19.92 -6.49
CA ALA A 573 2.47 21.06 -7.30
C ALA A 573 3.78 20.79 -8.06
N VAL A 574 4.71 20.04 -7.46
CA VAL A 574 6.01 19.70 -8.08
C VAL A 574 5.92 18.66 -9.20
N TRP A 575 4.80 17.94 -9.35
CA TRP A 575 4.64 16.93 -10.40
C TRP A 575 4.81 17.51 -11.81
N LYS A 576 5.47 16.79 -12.72
CA LYS A 576 5.41 17.12 -14.15
C LYS A 576 3.97 16.89 -14.64
N ASN A 577 3.46 17.76 -15.51
CA ASN A 577 2.14 17.59 -16.10
C ASN A 577 2.22 16.58 -17.24
N TYR A 578 2.03 15.30 -16.93
CA TYR A 578 2.11 14.21 -17.89
C TYR A 578 0.87 14.11 -18.78
N ASN A 579 1.11 13.77 -20.05
CA ASN A 579 0.11 13.24 -20.96
C ASN A 579 0.23 11.71 -20.96
N VAL A 580 -0.83 11.00 -20.57
CA VAL A 580 -0.83 9.52 -20.47
C VAL A 580 -1.09 8.80 -21.80
N ASP A 581 -1.33 9.53 -22.90
CA ASP A 581 -1.54 8.99 -24.24
C ASP A 581 -0.21 8.72 -24.97
N ARG A 582 0.69 8.00 -24.30
CA ARG A 582 2.00 7.59 -24.82
C ARG A 582 2.24 6.09 -24.64
N LYS A 583 3.11 5.53 -25.47
CA LYS A 583 3.48 4.10 -25.39
C LYS A 583 4.56 3.90 -24.32
N GLN A 584 4.30 2.99 -23.38
CA GLN A 584 5.25 2.64 -22.32
C GLN A 584 5.52 1.12 -22.24
N VAL A 585 4.62 0.30 -22.79
CA VAL A 585 4.66 -1.16 -22.68
C VAL A 585 4.53 -1.78 -24.07
N LYS A 586 5.33 -2.81 -24.36
CA LYS A 586 5.29 -3.61 -25.60
C LYS A 586 4.21 -4.70 -25.56
N GLY A 587 3.74 -5.12 -26.74
CA GLY A 587 2.81 -6.26 -26.91
C GLY A 587 1.34 -5.93 -26.73
N THR A 588 0.53 -6.98 -26.56
CA THR A 588 -0.93 -6.86 -26.41
C THR A 588 -1.25 -6.40 -24.99
N VAL A 589 -1.81 -5.20 -24.85
CA VAL A 589 -2.22 -4.59 -23.57
C VAL A 589 -3.65 -4.06 -23.65
N ILE A 590 -4.28 -3.82 -22.48
CA ILE A 590 -5.62 -3.20 -22.37
C ILE A 590 -5.55 -1.70 -22.57
#